data_AF-A0A920FZU3-F1
#
_entry.id   AF-A0A920FZU3-F1
#
_cell.length_a   1.000
_cell.length_b   1.000
_cell.length_c   1.000
_cell.angle_alpha   90.00
_cell.angle_beta   90.00
_cell.angle_gamma   90.00
#
_symmetry.space_group_name_H-M   'P 1'
#
loop_
_entity.id
_entity.type
_entity.pdbx_description
1 polymer ?
#
loop_
_entity_poly.entity_id
_entity_poly.type
_entity_poly.pdbx_seq_one_letter_code
_entity_poly.pdbx_strand_id
1 'polypeptide(L)'
;MDTDLSILILFLIIKSLKFKLDQAMHMIAENGIAAHWRYKYLSKDENDQNMYSWLRDAVNYVEEKNEKHLILNKTSQQFFDEQIYVFSPKGELYTLPVDSTPVDFAYTIHTDIGDRCSGAKVNGLDVPLKTKLISGDQVEIILNDKTTISPLWIRFVKKEKVREKIRHFFRSKRRREFEKTR
;
A
#
# COMPACT_ATOMS: atom_id res chain seq x y z
N MET A 1 38.33 13.77 6.95
CA MET A 1 37.62 13.28 8.15
C MET A 1 36.28 12.61 7.80
N ASP A 2 35.95 12.45 6.52
CA ASP A 2 34.55 12.25 6.11
C ASP A 2 34.25 10.88 5.47
N THR A 3 35.14 9.90 5.63
CA THR A 3 34.85 8.51 5.24
C THR A 3 34.15 7.74 6.35
N ASP A 4 34.44 8.04 7.61
CA ASP A 4 33.98 7.26 8.77
C ASP A 4 32.50 7.54 9.11
N LEU A 5 32.04 8.80 8.95
CA LEU A 5 30.62 9.18 9.05
C LEU A 5 29.78 8.62 7.90
N SER A 6 30.36 8.59 6.70
CA SER A 6 29.72 8.03 5.50
C SER A 6 29.43 6.53 5.68
N ILE A 7 30.36 5.80 6.27
CA ILE A 7 30.20 4.36 6.57
C ILE A 7 29.16 4.13 7.67
N LEU A 8 29.12 4.99 8.69
CA LEU A 8 28.18 4.87 9.81
C LEU A 8 26.74 5.22 9.38
N ILE A 9 26.58 6.21 8.50
CA ILE A 9 25.31 6.54 7.85
C ILE A 9 24.87 5.40 6.93
N LEU A 10 25.78 4.84 6.12
CA LEU A 10 25.48 3.69 5.27
C LEU A 10 25.09 2.45 6.09
N PHE A 11 25.75 2.19 7.23
CA PHE A 11 25.43 1.12 8.16
C PHE A 11 24.06 1.30 8.83
N LEU A 12 23.73 2.53 9.26
CA LEU A 12 22.41 2.85 9.81
C LEU A 12 21.29 2.76 8.76
N ILE A 13 21.56 3.17 7.52
CA ILE A 13 20.62 3.07 6.40
C ILE A 13 20.35 1.59 6.05
N ILE A 14 21.40 0.76 5.97
CA ILE A 14 21.26 -0.68 5.70
C ILE A 14 20.53 -1.40 6.85
N LYS A 15 20.78 -1.02 8.11
CA LYS A 15 20.07 -1.58 9.28
C LYS A 15 18.60 -1.12 9.34
N SER A 16 18.29 0.08 8.86
CA SER A 16 16.93 0.63 8.79
C SER A 16 16.10 0.03 7.65
N LEU A 17 16.71 -0.29 6.50
CA LEU A 17 16.08 -0.98 5.37
C LEU A 17 16.02 -2.51 5.58
N LYS A 18 15.34 -2.95 6.65
CA LYS A 18 14.90 -4.35 6.79
C LYS A 18 13.79 -4.63 5.75
N PHE A 19 14.13 -5.00 4.52
CA PHE A 19 13.17 -5.78 3.72
C PHE A 19 13.71 -6.67 2.59
N LYS A 20 14.96 -6.53 2.09
CA LYS A 20 15.38 -7.40 0.97
C LYS A 20 16.89 -7.43 0.73
N LEU A 21 17.69 -7.88 1.69
CA LEU A 21 19.11 -8.16 1.46
C LEU A 21 19.43 -9.59 1.89
N ASP A 22 19.99 -10.33 0.93
CA ASP A 22 20.34 -11.75 0.98
C ASP A 22 21.33 -12.06 2.12
N GLN A 23 21.29 -13.28 2.67
CA GLN A 23 22.03 -13.67 3.88
C GLN A 23 23.56 -13.44 3.76
N ALA A 24 24.09 -13.49 2.54
CA ALA A 24 25.50 -13.19 2.24
C ALA A 24 25.91 -11.74 2.59
N MET A 25 25.03 -10.75 2.37
CA MET A 25 25.30 -9.34 2.70
C MET A 25 25.23 -9.05 4.20
N HIS A 26 24.48 -9.87 4.95
CA HIS A 26 24.43 -9.78 6.42
C HIS A 26 25.76 -10.23 7.05
N MET A 27 26.31 -11.36 6.58
CA MET A 27 27.59 -11.87 7.04
C MET A 27 28.76 -10.94 6.73
N ILE A 28 28.76 -10.29 5.55
CA ILE A 28 29.83 -9.34 5.17
C ILE A 28 29.78 -8.08 6.05
N ALA A 29 28.57 -7.61 6.40
CA ALA A 29 28.40 -6.47 7.31
C ALA A 29 28.79 -6.79 8.77
N GLU A 30 28.45 -7.99 9.26
CA GLU A 30 28.81 -8.42 10.61
C GLU A 30 30.29 -8.77 10.75
N ASN A 31 30.89 -9.45 9.78
CA ASN A 31 32.28 -9.92 9.88
C ASN A 31 33.32 -8.91 9.36
N GLY A 32 32.94 -7.97 8.49
CA GLY A 32 33.89 -7.05 7.85
C GLY A 32 34.11 -5.72 8.59
N ILE A 33 33.04 -5.11 9.11
CA ILE A 33 33.08 -3.71 9.62
C ILE A 33 33.10 -3.67 11.15
N ALA A 34 32.41 -4.60 11.83
CA ALA A 34 32.41 -4.67 13.29
C ALA A 34 33.79 -5.06 13.87
N ALA A 35 34.54 -5.92 13.17
CA ALA A 35 35.89 -6.31 13.56
C ALA A 35 36.88 -5.14 13.47
N HIS A 36 36.76 -4.31 12.43
CA HIS A 36 37.60 -3.13 12.24
C HIS A 36 37.31 -2.04 13.29
N TRP A 37 36.05 -1.90 13.73
CA TRP A 37 35.64 -0.98 14.79
C TRP A 37 36.05 -1.45 16.19
N ARG A 38 35.95 -2.76 16.49
CA ARG A 38 36.35 -3.32 17.79
C ARG A 38 37.86 -3.20 18.02
N TYR A 39 38.68 -3.24 16.96
CA TYR A 39 40.14 -3.14 17.07
C TYR A 39 40.65 -1.70 17.22
N LYS A 40 39.94 -0.69 16.68
CA LYS A 40 40.40 0.71 16.69
C LYS A 40 40.01 1.48 17.95
N TYR A 41 39.02 1.01 18.72
CA TYR A 41 38.42 1.77 19.84
C TYR A 41 38.51 1.11 21.22
N LEU A 42 39.04 -0.12 21.34
CA LEU A 42 39.29 -0.76 22.65
C LEU A 42 40.72 -0.57 23.17
N SER A 43 41.56 0.20 22.47
CA SER A 43 42.98 0.42 22.83
C SER A 43 43.28 1.81 23.40
N LYS A 44 42.29 2.56 23.88
CA LYS A 44 42.56 3.82 24.58
C LYS A 44 41.58 4.12 25.72
N ASP A 45 42.15 4.03 26.92
CA ASP A 45 41.84 4.71 28.18
C ASP A 45 40.43 4.59 28.80
N GLU A 46 40.44 4.11 30.05
CA GLU A 46 39.30 3.85 30.93
C GLU A 46 38.53 5.11 31.40
N ASN A 47 38.84 6.29 30.89
CA ASN A 47 38.35 7.55 31.49
C ASN A 47 37.12 8.17 30.81
N ASP A 48 36.53 7.47 29.83
CA ASP A 48 35.53 8.05 28.92
C ASP A 48 34.12 7.48 29.14
N GLN A 49 33.81 6.98 30.35
CA GLN A 49 32.49 6.42 30.66
C GLN A 49 31.34 7.45 30.58
N ASN A 50 31.62 8.75 30.69
CA ASN A 50 30.62 9.81 30.60
C ASN A 50 30.28 10.23 29.16
N MET A 51 31.13 9.94 28.17
CA MET A 51 30.89 10.38 26.79
C MET A 51 29.84 9.54 26.05
N TYR A 52 29.30 8.50 26.70
CA TYR A 52 28.40 7.53 26.07
C TYR A 52 27.07 7.33 26.80
N SER A 53 26.73 8.13 27.81
CA SER A 53 25.41 8.04 28.46
C SER A 53 24.29 8.38 27.46
N TRP A 54 24.47 9.45 26.68
CA TRP A 54 23.51 9.85 25.65
C TRP A 54 23.33 8.79 24.55
N LEU A 55 24.36 7.99 24.28
CA LEU A 55 24.30 6.86 23.35
C LEU A 55 23.53 5.68 23.94
N ARG A 56 23.70 5.38 25.24
CA ARG A 56 22.86 4.40 25.94
C ARG A 56 21.41 4.87 26.03
N ASP A 57 21.17 6.14 26.30
CA ASP A 57 19.83 6.71 26.38
C ASP A 57 19.14 6.73 25.01
N ALA A 58 19.89 7.01 23.94
CA ALA A 58 19.40 6.91 22.57
C ALA A 58 19.09 5.45 22.15
N VAL A 59 19.93 4.49 22.55
CA VAL A 59 19.69 3.06 22.29
C VAL A 59 18.48 2.56 23.09
N ASN A 60 18.38 2.89 24.37
CA ASN A 60 17.25 2.53 25.22
C ASN A 60 15.94 3.18 24.73
N TYR A 61 15.99 4.43 24.27
CA TYR A 61 14.84 5.11 23.65
C TYR A 61 14.38 4.39 22.37
N VAL A 62 15.33 3.89 21.56
CA VAL A 62 15.02 3.09 20.35
C VAL A 62 14.49 1.71 20.71
N GLU A 63 15.00 1.06 21.76
CA GLU A 63 14.52 -0.25 22.24
C GLU A 63 13.11 -0.17 22.85
N GLU A 64 12.82 0.86 23.66
CA GLU A 64 11.48 1.07 24.24
C GLU A 64 10.44 1.39 23.14
N LYS A 65 10.85 2.09 22.08
CA LYS A 65 10.03 2.29 20.89
C LYS A 65 9.83 1.00 20.11
N ASN A 66 10.85 0.15 20.02
CA ASN A 66 10.78 -1.13 19.32
C ASN A 66 9.83 -2.13 20.03
N GLU A 67 9.73 -2.14 21.36
CA GLU A 67 8.72 -2.96 22.06
C GLU A 67 7.29 -2.44 21.84
N LYS A 68 7.08 -1.11 21.86
CA LYS A 68 5.78 -0.50 21.51
C LYS A 68 5.43 -0.74 20.03
N HIS A 69 6.41 -0.73 19.13
CA HIS A 69 6.21 -1.09 17.72
C HIS A 69 6.00 -2.60 17.52
N LEU A 70 6.53 -3.50 18.35
CA LEU A 70 6.33 -4.94 18.22
C LEU A 70 4.88 -5.35 18.55
N ILE A 71 4.24 -4.66 19.49
CA ILE A 71 2.83 -4.88 19.86
C ILE A 71 1.90 -4.25 18.81
N LEU A 72 2.27 -3.09 18.25
CA LEU A 72 1.54 -2.50 17.12
C LEU A 72 1.68 -3.36 15.86
N ASN A 73 2.85 -3.93 15.56
CA ASN A 73 3.08 -4.72 14.34
C ASN A 73 2.29 -6.04 14.29
N LYS A 74 1.91 -6.63 15.43
CA LYS A 74 1.01 -7.80 15.44
C LYS A 74 -0.45 -7.44 15.13
N THR A 75 -0.82 -6.16 15.22
CA THR A 75 -2.15 -5.66 14.86
C THR A 75 -2.13 -4.91 13.52
N SER A 76 -0.99 -4.34 13.12
CA SER A 76 -0.78 -3.63 11.85
C SER A 76 -0.44 -4.53 10.65
N GLN A 77 -0.28 -5.84 10.87
CA GLN A 77 -0.24 -6.86 9.80
C GLN A 77 -1.62 -7.12 9.16
N GLN A 78 -2.65 -6.33 9.49
CA GLN A 78 -3.88 -6.26 8.72
C GLN A 78 -3.66 -5.39 7.46
N PHE A 79 -3.37 -6.06 6.34
CA PHE A 79 -3.58 -5.60 4.96
C PHE A 79 -2.64 -4.49 4.44
N PHE A 80 -1.41 -4.85 4.05
CA PHE A 80 -0.88 -4.21 2.84
C PHE A 80 -1.70 -4.78 1.68
N ASP A 81 -2.83 -4.14 1.37
CA ASP A 81 -3.56 -4.47 0.14
C ASP A 81 -2.61 -4.20 -1.02
N GLU A 82 -2.17 -5.26 -1.69
CA GLU A 82 -1.42 -5.12 -2.93
C GLU A 82 -2.22 -4.21 -3.87
N GLN A 83 -1.54 -3.25 -4.50
CA GLN A 83 -2.17 -2.24 -5.35
C GLN A 83 -1.77 -2.46 -6.81
N ILE A 84 -2.72 -2.22 -7.71
CA ILE A 84 -2.51 -2.19 -9.16
C ILE A 84 -2.58 -0.77 -9.69
N TYR A 85 -1.86 -0.54 -10.78
CA TYR A 85 -1.81 0.75 -11.47
C TYR A 85 -2.46 0.62 -12.84
N VAL A 86 -3.51 1.39 -13.09
CA VAL A 86 -4.28 1.34 -14.35
C VAL A 86 -4.34 2.73 -14.98
N PHE A 87 -4.44 2.77 -16.30
CA PHE A 87 -4.46 4.01 -17.07
C PHE A 87 -5.86 4.32 -17.59
N SER A 88 -6.25 5.59 -17.58
CA SER A 88 -7.38 6.05 -18.40
C SER A 88 -6.99 6.16 -19.87
N PRO A 89 -7.95 6.27 -20.81
CA PRO A 89 -7.63 6.47 -22.22
C PRO A 89 -6.88 7.78 -22.51
N LYS A 90 -6.92 8.73 -21.56
CA LYS A 90 -6.20 10.00 -21.60
C LYS A 90 -4.76 9.90 -21.06
N GLY A 91 -4.36 8.73 -20.57
CA GLY A 91 -3.04 8.50 -19.98
C GLY A 91 -2.92 8.88 -18.49
N GLU A 92 -4.03 9.16 -17.82
CA GLU A 92 -4.03 9.44 -16.38
C GLU A 92 -3.84 8.13 -15.59
N LEU A 93 -2.97 8.16 -14.59
CA LEU A 93 -2.67 7.01 -13.75
C LEU A 93 -3.62 6.93 -12.54
N TYR A 94 -4.22 5.77 -12.32
CA TYR A 94 -5.08 5.49 -11.18
C TYR A 94 -4.58 4.26 -10.40
N THR A 95 -4.77 4.31 -9.09
CA THR A 95 -4.41 3.22 -8.19
C THR A 95 -5.65 2.53 -7.66
N LEU A 96 -5.67 1.20 -7.75
CA LEU A 96 -6.76 0.35 -7.29
C LEU A 96 -6.21 -0.81 -6.44
N PRO A 97 -6.99 -1.39 -5.52
CA PRO A 97 -6.63 -2.65 -4.89
C PRO A 97 -6.47 -3.77 -5.93
N VAL A 98 -5.62 -4.75 -5.65
CA VAL A 98 -5.58 -6.02 -6.40
C VAL A 98 -6.98 -6.65 -6.44
N ASP A 99 -7.27 -7.33 -7.55
CA ASP A 99 -8.58 -7.88 -7.91
C ASP A 99 -9.68 -6.84 -8.11
N SER A 100 -9.34 -5.57 -8.35
CA SER A 100 -10.32 -4.57 -8.75
C SER A 100 -10.86 -4.86 -10.15
N THR A 101 -12.09 -4.42 -10.39
CA THR A 101 -12.82 -4.63 -11.63
C THR A 101 -13.04 -3.31 -12.37
N PRO A 102 -13.43 -3.32 -13.66
CA PRO A 102 -13.79 -2.10 -14.39
C PRO A 102 -14.85 -1.25 -13.67
N VAL A 103 -15.76 -1.87 -12.91
CA VAL A 103 -16.75 -1.15 -12.11
C VAL A 103 -16.07 -0.38 -10.97
N ASP A 104 -15.10 -0.99 -10.27
CA ASP A 104 -14.31 -0.30 -9.25
C ASP A 104 -13.53 0.89 -9.84
N PHE A 105 -12.99 0.74 -11.05
CA PHE A 105 -12.31 1.80 -11.77
C PHE A 105 -13.26 2.95 -12.14
N ALA A 106 -14.43 2.65 -12.69
CA ALA A 106 -15.45 3.65 -13.04
C ALA A 106 -15.83 4.54 -11.84
N TYR A 107 -16.08 3.94 -10.67
CA TYR A 107 -16.37 4.66 -9.43
C TYR A 107 -15.16 5.41 -8.85
N THR A 108 -13.94 5.06 -9.25
CA THR A 108 -12.73 5.77 -8.85
C THR A 108 -12.53 7.04 -9.67
N ILE A 109 -12.91 7.02 -10.96
CA ILE A 109 -12.90 8.23 -11.79
C ILE A 109 -13.97 9.20 -11.30
N HIS A 110 -15.23 8.76 -11.27
CA HIS A 110 -16.34 9.60 -10.82
C HIS A 110 -17.59 8.75 -10.49
N THR A 111 -18.42 9.21 -9.56
CA THR A 111 -19.66 8.51 -9.20
C THR A 111 -20.63 8.41 -10.37
N ASP A 112 -20.80 9.47 -11.16
CA ASP A 112 -21.69 9.46 -12.34
C ASP A 112 -21.20 8.53 -13.46
N ILE A 113 -19.89 8.28 -13.54
CA ILE A 113 -19.31 7.34 -14.50
C ILE A 113 -19.61 5.91 -14.02
N GLY A 114 -19.42 5.65 -12.72
CA GLY A 114 -19.82 4.38 -12.10
C GLY A 114 -21.31 4.09 -12.23
N ASP A 115 -22.17 5.08 -11.98
CA ASP A 115 -23.62 4.92 -11.99
C ASP A 115 -24.19 4.69 -13.42
N ARG A 116 -23.52 5.20 -14.45
CA ARG A 116 -23.87 5.04 -15.88
C ARG A 116 -23.04 3.97 -16.62
N CYS A 117 -22.22 3.21 -15.90
CA CYS A 117 -21.37 2.17 -16.48
C CYS A 117 -22.21 1.03 -17.06
N SER A 118 -22.05 0.77 -18.36
CA SER A 118 -22.73 -0.31 -19.08
C SER A 118 -21.79 -1.44 -19.52
N GLY A 119 -20.52 -1.10 -19.73
CA GLY A 119 -19.50 -2.00 -20.26
C GLY A 119 -18.10 -1.41 -20.09
N ALA A 120 -17.09 -2.18 -20.46
CA ALA A 120 -15.70 -1.74 -20.39
C ALA A 120 -14.87 -2.34 -21.51
N LYS A 121 -13.86 -1.59 -21.94
CA LYS A 121 -12.77 -2.08 -22.78
C LYS A 121 -11.47 -2.03 -21.99
N VAL A 122 -10.66 -3.08 -22.15
CA VAL A 122 -9.32 -3.13 -21.59
C VAL A 122 -8.35 -3.32 -22.74
N ASN A 123 -7.39 -2.41 -22.88
CA ASN A 123 -6.42 -2.40 -23.98
C ASN A 123 -7.11 -2.44 -25.37
N GLY A 124 -8.25 -1.76 -25.49
CA GLY A 124 -9.05 -1.68 -26.73
C GLY A 124 -10.00 -2.85 -26.99
N LEU A 125 -9.99 -3.90 -26.17
CA LEU A 125 -10.83 -5.08 -26.31
C LEU A 125 -12.03 -5.03 -25.37
N ASP A 126 -13.23 -5.37 -25.85
CA ASP A 126 -14.43 -5.47 -25.02
C ASP A 126 -14.29 -6.61 -24.00
N VAL A 127 -14.47 -6.28 -22.71
CA VAL A 127 -14.35 -7.25 -21.62
C VAL A 127 -15.59 -7.26 -20.73
N PRO A 128 -15.92 -8.40 -20.10
CA PRO A 128 -16.93 -8.45 -19.06
C PRO A 128 -16.60 -7.52 -17.88
N LEU A 129 -17.61 -6.89 -17.27
CA LEU A 129 -17.43 -6.04 -16.10
C LEU A 129 -16.88 -6.75 -14.85
N LYS A 130 -16.89 -8.09 -14.83
CA LYS A 130 -16.34 -8.93 -13.75
C LYS A 130 -14.84 -9.21 -13.87
N THR A 131 -14.23 -8.85 -15.01
CA THR A 131 -12.81 -9.11 -15.29
C THR A 131 -11.93 -8.41 -14.25
N LYS A 132 -10.88 -9.09 -13.79
CA LYS A 132 -9.90 -8.52 -12.87
C LYS A 132 -8.88 -7.72 -13.65
N LEU A 133 -8.63 -6.50 -13.21
CA LEU A 133 -7.64 -5.60 -13.81
C LEU A 133 -6.24 -5.95 -13.31
N ILE A 134 -5.23 -5.71 -14.16
CA ILE A 134 -3.82 -5.94 -13.85
C ILE A 134 -3.07 -4.61 -13.98
N SER A 135 -1.95 -4.47 -13.28
CA SER A 135 -1.06 -3.31 -13.43
C SER A 135 -0.60 -3.15 -14.88
N GLY A 136 -0.74 -1.94 -15.41
CA GLY A 136 -0.40 -1.59 -16.79
C GLY A 136 -1.59 -1.54 -17.74
N ASP A 137 -2.77 -2.04 -17.34
CA ASP A 137 -3.95 -2.01 -18.18
C ASP A 137 -4.45 -0.59 -18.46
N GLN A 138 -4.76 -0.30 -19.72
CA GLN A 138 -5.52 0.86 -20.13
C GLN A 138 -7.00 0.51 -20.15
N VAL A 139 -7.81 1.18 -19.33
CA VAL A 139 -9.22 0.87 -19.13
C VAL A 139 -10.10 2.00 -19.67
N GLU A 140 -11.03 1.66 -20.56
CA GLU A 140 -12.05 2.55 -21.08
C GLU A 140 -13.43 2.10 -20.58
N ILE A 141 -14.22 3.03 -20.03
CA ILE A 141 -15.56 2.74 -19.53
C ILE A 141 -16.60 3.16 -20.56
N ILE A 142 -17.48 2.23 -20.93
CA ILE A 142 -18.59 2.48 -21.85
C ILE A 142 -19.80 2.94 -21.04
N LEU A 143 -20.22 4.19 -21.26
CA LEU A 143 -21.35 4.81 -20.58
C LEU A 143 -22.65 4.69 -21.38
N ASN A 144 -23.77 4.52 -20.69
CA ASN A 144 -25.09 4.61 -21.28
C ASN A 144 -26.08 5.26 -20.32
N ASP A 145 -26.82 6.26 -20.80
CA ASP A 145 -27.76 7.04 -19.98
C ASP A 145 -29.00 6.25 -19.54
N LYS A 146 -29.31 5.15 -20.23
CA LYS A 146 -30.44 4.27 -19.87
C LYS A 146 -30.03 3.17 -18.89
N THR A 147 -28.74 2.84 -18.81
CA THR A 147 -28.29 1.79 -17.90
C THR A 147 -28.26 2.29 -16.48
N THR A 148 -28.82 1.47 -15.59
CA THR A 148 -28.83 1.70 -14.15
C THR A 148 -27.90 0.69 -13.49
N ILE A 149 -27.38 1.04 -12.31
CA ILE A 149 -26.64 0.15 -11.41
C ILE A 149 -27.28 -1.24 -11.36
N SER A 150 -26.48 -2.28 -11.59
CA SER A 150 -26.94 -3.67 -11.51
C SER A 150 -26.70 -4.25 -10.12
N PRO A 151 -27.65 -5.02 -9.55
CA PRO A 151 -27.46 -5.65 -8.24
C PRO A 151 -26.38 -6.75 -8.28
N LEU A 152 -26.08 -7.28 -9.46
CA LEU A 152 -25.07 -8.34 -9.64
C LEU A 152 -23.65 -7.85 -9.37
N TRP A 153 -23.39 -6.54 -9.48
CA TRP A 153 -22.07 -5.95 -9.28
C TRP A 153 -21.51 -6.21 -7.87
N ILE A 154 -22.39 -6.35 -6.87
CA ILE A 154 -21.99 -6.63 -5.49
C ILE A 154 -21.18 -7.93 -5.33
N ARG A 155 -21.27 -8.85 -6.29
CA ARG A 155 -20.60 -10.16 -6.26
C ARG A 155 -19.12 -10.10 -6.65
N PHE A 156 -18.70 -9.07 -7.39
CA PHE A 156 -17.36 -9.04 -7.99
C PHE A 156 -16.58 -7.74 -7.73
N VAL A 157 -17.27 -6.67 -7.35
CA VAL A 157 -16.68 -5.37 -6.95
C VAL A 157 -15.84 -5.55 -5.69
N LYS A 158 -14.59 -5.09 -5.74
CA LYS A 158 -13.65 -5.21 -4.62
C LYS A 158 -13.85 -4.11 -3.59
N LYS A 159 -14.01 -2.84 -4.00
CA LYS A 159 -14.09 -1.69 -3.08
C LYS A 159 -15.37 -1.73 -2.24
N GLU A 160 -15.22 -1.68 -0.92
CA GLU A 160 -16.38 -1.69 0.00
C GLU A 160 -17.28 -0.46 -0.20
N LYS A 161 -16.69 0.72 -0.42
CA LYS A 161 -17.44 1.96 -0.71
C LYS A 161 -18.39 1.80 -1.91
N VAL A 162 -17.97 1.06 -2.93
CA VAL A 162 -18.79 0.80 -4.11
C VAL A 162 -19.91 -0.20 -3.77
N ARG A 163 -19.61 -1.26 -3.01
CA ARG A 163 -20.63 -2.19 -2.50
C ARG A 163 -21.69 -1.47 -1.65
N GLU A 164 -21.28 -0.57 -0.77
CA GLU A 164 -22.18 0.26 0.04
C GLU A 164 -23.06 1.18 -0.81
N LYS A 165 -22.48 1.86 -1.80
CA LYS A 165 -23.21 2.71 -2.75
C LYS A 165 -24.29 1.91 -3.49
N ILE A 166 -23.96 0.71 -3.98
CA ILE A 166 -24.91 -0.19 -4.65
C ILE A 166 -26.03 -0.58 -3.68
N ARG A 167 -25.71 -1.02 -2.46
CA ARG A 167 -26.73 -1.38 -1.45
C ARG A 167 -27.65 -0.20 -1.13
N HIS A 168 -27.07 0.99 -0.94
CA HIS A 168 -27.81 2.21 -0.66
C HIS A 168 -28.78 2.54 -1.80
N PHE A 169 -28.29 2.52 -3.04
CA PHE A 169 -29.11 2.79 -4.23
C PHE A 169 -30.37 1.92 -4.29
N PHE A 170 -30.22 0.59 -4.10
CA PHE A 170 -31.36 -0.32 -4.13
C PHE A 170 -32.30 -0.18 -2.92
N ARG A 171 -31.77 0.16 -1.73
CA ARG A 171 -32.61 0.48 -0.55
C ARG A 171 -33.47 1.72 -0.81
N SER A 172 -32.87 2.80 -1.34
CA SER A 172 -33.58 4.02 -1.67
C SER A 172 -34.59 3.82 -2.80
N LYS A 173 -34.24 3.05 -3.83
CA LYS A 173 -35.15 2.69 -4.93
C LYS A 173 -36.39 1.97 -4.42
N ARG A 174 -36.19 0.94 -3.59
CA ARG A 174 -37.28 0.17 -2.98
C ARG A 174 -38.20 1.05 -2.12
N ARG A 175 -37.64 1.96 -1.31
CA ARG A 175 -38.42 2.90 -0.50
C ARG A 175 -39.32 3.80 -1.37
N ARG A 176 -38.77 4.37 -2.45
CA ARG A 176 -39.52 5.21 -3.38
C ARG A 176 -40.63 4.44 -4.11
N GLU A 177 -40.40 3.17 -4.44
CA GLU A 177 -41.42 2.31 -5.05
C GLU A 177 -42.58 2.03 -4.09
N PHE A 178 -42.29 1.79 -2.81
CA PHE A 178 -43.32 1.63 -1.78
C PHE A 178 -44.13 2.91 -1.55
N GLU A 179 -43.48 4.08 -1.50
CA GLU A 179 -44.16 5.38 -1.34
C GLU A 179 -45.10 5.70 -2.50
N LYS A 180 -44.75 5.31 -3.73
CA LYS A 180 -45.62 5.51 -4.91
C LYS A 180 -46.83 4.58 -4.97
N THR A 181 -46.78 3.46 -4.25
CA THR A 181 -47.84 2.44 -4.27
C THR A 181 -48.93 2.74 -3.22
N ARG A 182 -48.70 3.72 -2.33
CA ARG A 182 -49.61 4.14 -1.27
C ARG A 182 -50.34 5.42 -1.68
#